data_AF-A0A8D2H2G0-F1
#
_entry.id   AF-A0A8D2H2G0-F1
#
_cell.length_a   1.000
_cell.length_b   1.000
_cell.length_c   1.000
_cell.angle_alpha   90.00
_cell.angle_beta   90.00
_cell.angle_gamma   90.00
#
_symmetry.space_group_name_H-M   'P 1'
#
loop_
_entity.id
_entity.type
_entity.pdbx_description
1 polymer ?
#
loop_
_entity_poly.entity_id
_entity_poly.type
_entity_poly.pdbx_seq_one_letter_code
_entity_poly.pdbx_strand_id
1 'polypeptide(L)'
;MSAGADGGGAAAALSREGSPAKDGFVPSALGTREHWDAVYERELQTFQEYGDTGEIWFGEESMNRLIKWMQKHKIPLDASVLDIGTGNGVFLVELDLNFLKSCRHPSSLLEADLETV
;
A
#
# COMPACT_ATOMS: atom_id res chain seq x y z
N MET A 1 51.65 54.98 -24.01
CA MET A 1 51.58 53.58 -24.46
C MET A 1 51.60 52.69 -23.22
N SER A 2 50.66 51.74 -23.16
CA SER A 2 50.50 50.63 -22.18
C SER A 2 50.02 51.04 -20.76
N ALA A 3 48.82 50.74 -20.23
CA ALA A 3 47.88 49.58 -20.18
C ALA A 3 48.05 48.68 -18.93
N GLY A 4 46.93 48.43 -18.21
CA GLY A 4 46.73 47.37 -17.19
C GLY A 4 46.21 47.89 -15.83
N ALA A 5 44.90 47.84 -15.52
CA ALA A 5 44.09 46.73 -14.93
C ALA A 5 44.19 46.69 -13.38
N ASP A 6 43.16 47.16 -12.64
CA ASP A 6 41.96 46.46 -12.11
C ASP A 6 42.20 45.76 -10.75
N GLY A 7 41.24 45.86 -9.84
CA GLY A 7 41.29 45.22 -8.52
C GLY A 7 40.24 45.72 -7.54
N GLY A 8 38.95 45.48 -7.83
CA GLY A 8 37.86 45.64 -6.86
C GLY A 8 37.98 44.68 -5.68
N GLY A 9 37.87 45.21 -4.46
CA GLY A 9 37.89 44.45 -3.20
C GLY A 9 36.53 44.51 -2.50
N ALA A 10 35.93 43.34 -2.32
CA ALA A 10 34.57 43.10 -1.87
C ALA A 10 34.31 43.49 -0.40
N ALA A 11 33.12 44.03 -0.14
CA ALA A 11 32.58 44.17 1.21
C ALA A 11 32.28 42.79 1.79
N ALA A 12 32.80 42.52 2.98
CA ALA A 12 32.57 41.30 3.74
C ALA A 12 31.08 41.14 4.08
N ALA A 13 30.41 40.23 3.36
CA ALA A 13 29.14 39.69 3.80
C ALA A 13 29.43 38.57 4.81
N LEU A 14 29.09 38.82 6.08
CA LEU A 14 29.07 37.82 7.14
C LEU A 14 28.34 36.57 6.65
N SER A 15 29.07 35.46 6.51
CA SER A 15 28.49 34.13 6.38
C SER A 15 27.57 33.90 7.57
N ARG A 16 26.25 33.94 7.33
CA ARG A 16 25.31 33.28 8.24
C ARG A 16 25.66 31.81 8.15
N GLU A 17 26.34 31.30 9.18
CA GLU A 17 26.51 29.87 9.37
C GLU A 17 25.12 29.23 9.21
N GLY A 18 24.96 28.49 8.12
CA GLY A 18 23.80 27.65 7.92
C GLY A 18 23.80 26.68 9.08
N SER A 19 22.76 26.75 9.91
CA SER A 19 22.43 25.73 10.89
C SER A 19 22.61 24.35 10.23
N PRO A 20 23.22 23.36 10.90
CA PRO A 20 23.31 22.03 10.31
C PRO A 20 21.88 21.57 10.03
N ALA A 21 21.57 21.30 8.77
CA ALA A 21 20.35 20.63 8.37
C ALA A 21 20.39 19.19 8.90
N LYS A 22 20.13 19.06 10.21
CA LYS A 22 19.72 17.87 10.91
C LYS A 22 18.27 18.19 11.29
N ASP A 23 17.26 17.55 10.73
CA ASP A 23 17.07 16.12 10.70
C ASP A 23 16.18 15.71 9.52
N GLY A 24 16.74 14.95 8.57
CA GLY A 24 15.93 14.12 7.68
C GLY A 24 15.70 12.77 8.35
N PHE A 25 14.48 12.23 8.27
CA PHE A 25 14.24 10.85 8.70
C PHE A 25 15.12 9.89 7.90
N VAL A 26 15.74 8.93 8.59
CA VAL A 26 16.46 7.85 7.92
C VAL A 26 15.44 7.01 7.13
N PRO A 27 15.75 6.63 5.87
CA PRO A 27 14.87 5.76 5.09
C PRO A 27 14.52 4.48 5.85
N SER A 28 13.23 4.11 5.83
CA SER A 28 12.74 2.89 6.48
C SER A 28 13.05 1.66 5.63
N ALA A 29 13.40 0.55 6.28
CA ALA A 29 13.49 -0.76 5.64
C ALA A 29 12.15 -1.20 5.02
N LEU A 30 11.01 -0.77 5.57
CA LEU A 30 9.68 -1.04 5.02
C LEU A 30 9.47 -0.37 3.65
N GLY A 31 10.30 0.60 3.28
CA GLY A 31 10.25 1.27 1.99
C GLY A 31 11.11 0.61 0.91
N THR A 32 11.81 -0.50 1.21
CA THR A 32 12.73 -1.15 0.27
C THR A 32 12.13 -2.44 -0.29
N ARG A 33 12.50 -2.76 -1.53
CA ARG A 33 12.05 -4.01 -2.17
C ARG A 33 12.71 -5.22 -1.51
N GLU A 34 13.99 -5.11 -1.19
CA GLU A 34 14.77 -6.15 -0.50
C GLU A 34 14.13 -6.52 0.84
N HIS A 35 13.56 -5.50 1.50
CA HIS A 35 12.50 -5.56 2.49
C HIS A 35 11.54 -6.74 2.31
N TRP A 36 10.68 -6.54 1.33
CA TRP A 36 9.50 -7.34 1.08
C TRP A 36 9.82 -8.65 0.36
N ASP A 37 10.87 -8.70 -0.46
CA ASP A 37 11.37 -9.94 -1.06
C ASP A 37 11.75 -10.95 0.05
N ALA A 38 12.48 -10.51 1.08
CA ALA A 38 12.87 -11.35 2.21
C ALA A 38 11.71 -11.73 3.14
N VAL A 39 10.66 -10.90 3.24
CA VAL A 39 9.42 -11.24 3.97
C VAL A 39 8.65 -12.30 3.19
N TYR A 40 8.47 -12.09 1.89
CA TYR A 40 7.75 -13.01 1.01
C TYR A 40 8.38 -14.41 1.01
N GLU A 41 9.70 -14.51 0.87
CA GLU A 41 10.40 -15.82 0.90
C GLU A 41 10.14 -16.59 2.20
N ARG A 42 10.16 -15.89 3.35
CA ARG A 42 9.93 -16.48 4.66
C ARG A 42 8.49 -16.94 4.85
N GLU A 43 7.52 -16.11 4.45
CA GLU A 43 6.10 -16.46 4.53
C GLU A 43 5.78 -17.63 3.61
N LEU A 44 6.33 -17.65 2.39
CA LEU A 44 6.16 -18.75 1.45
C LEU A 44 6.72 -20.07 2.01
N GLN A 45 7.90 -20.05 2.62
CA GLN A 45 8.47 -21.23 3.27
C GLN A 45 7.56 -21.71 4.42
N THR A 46 7.08 -20.78 5.25
CA THR A 46 6.22 -21.10 6.40
C THR A 46 4.89 -21.71 5.94
N PHE A 47 4.32 -21.18 4.86
CA PHE A 47 3.12 -21.75 4.23
C PHE A 47 3.37 -23.18 3.73
N GLN A 48 4.50 -23.44 3.07
CA GLN A 48 4.84 -24.76 2.56
C GLN A 48 5.07 -25.79 3.68
N GLU A 49 5.66 -25.38 4.80
CA GLU A 49 5.99 -26.28 5.91
C GLU A 49 4.81 -26.52 6.86
N TYR A 50 4.01 -25.49 7.13
CA TYR A 50 3.00 -25.51 8.19
C TYR A 50 1.58 -25.18 7.73
N GLY A 51 1.39 -24.74 6.47
CA GLY A 51 0.11 -24.25 5.98
C GLY A 51 -0.31 -22.90 6.55
N ASP A 52 0.62 -22.15 7.13
CA ASP A 52 0.35 -20.81 7.67
C ASP A 52 0.12 -19.81 6.53
N THR A 53 -1.08 -19.24 6.47
CA THR A 53 -1.49 -18.28 5.44
C THR A 53 -0.88 -16.88 5.62
N GLY A 54 -0.10 -16.66 6.66
CA GLY A 54 0.58 -15.41 6.95
C GLY A 54 -0.25 -14.43 7.77
N GLU A 55 0.37 -13.30 8.10
CA GLU A 55 -0.17 -12.30 9.03
C GLU A 55 -1.14 -11.32 8.37
N ILE A 56 -2.16 -10.89 9.14
CA ILE A 56 -3.04 -9.78 8.79
C ILE A 56 -2.51 -8.50 9.44
N TRP A 57 -1.65 -7.77 8.72
CA TRP A 57 -0.90 -6.61 9.23
C TRP A 57 -1.75 -5.51 9.87
N PHE A 58 -2.92 -5.17 9.30
CA PHE A 58 -3.82 -4.16 9.84
C PHE A 58 -4.93 -4.73 10.72
N GLY A 59 -4.96 -6.06 10.90
CA GLY A 59 -5.98 -6.79 11.63
C GLY A 59 -7.34 -6.84 10.94
N GLU A 60 -8.14 -7.83 11.33
CA GLU A 60 -9.50 -8.06 10.81
C GLU A 60 -10.46 -6.90 11.11
N GLU A 61 -10.24 -6.17 12.22
CA GLU A 61 -11.09 -5.04 12.59
C GLU A 61 -11.02 -3.91 11.55
N SER A 62 -9.81 -3.59 11.07
CA SER A 62 -9.60 -2.54 10.07
C SER A 62 -10.30 -2.87 8.75
N MET A 63 -10.18 -4.12 8.31
CA MET A 63 -10.86 -4.67 7.14
C MET A 63 -12.39 -4.58 7.29
N ASN A 64 -12.94 -5.04 8.42
CA ASN A 64 -14.38 -4.96 8.71
C ASN A 64 -14.91 -3.51 8.71
N ARG A 65 -14.13 -2.55 9.22
CA ARG A 65 -14.49 -1.13 9.19
C ARG A 65 -14.56 -0.60 7.76
N LEU A 66 -13.63 -0.99 6.89
CA LEU A 66 -13.62 -0.59 5.49
C LEU A 66 -14.82 -1.16 4.73
N ILE A 67 -15.15 -2.45 4.93
CA ILE A 67 -16.33 -3.09 4.33
C ILE A 67 -17.62 -2.37 4.75
N LYS A 68 -17.80 -2.11 6.05
CA LYS A 68 -18.96 -1.36 6.57
C LYS A 68 -19.04 0.04 5.99
N TRP A 69 -17.91 0.71 5.79
CA TRP A 69 -17.86 2.01 5.14
C TRP A 69 -18.33 1.92 3.68
N MET A 70 -17.83 0.94 2.91
CA MET A 70 -18.25 0.72 1.52
C MET A 70 -19.75 0.44 1.41
N GLN A 71 -20.30 -0.40 2.30
CA GLN A 71 -21.74 -0.69 2.38
C GLN A 71 -22.57 0.56 2.69
N LYS A 72 -22.15 1.35 3.69
CA LYS A 72 -22.81 2.61 4.06
C LYS A 72 -22.85 3.60 2.91
N HIS A 73 -21.78 3.66 2.13
CA HIS A 73 -21.65 4.55 0.98
C HIS A 73 -22.20 3.96 -0.33
N LYS A 74 -22.74 2.72 -0.29
CA LYS A 74 -23.34 2.03 -1.43
C LYS A 74 -22.41 1.99 -2.64
N ILE A 75 -21.14 1.64 -2.41
CA ILE A 75 -20.19 1.43 -3.50
C ILE A 75 -20.75 0.36 -4.45
N PRO A 76 -20.78 0.61 -5.79
CA PRO A 76 -21.29 -0.37 -6.75
C PRO A 76 -20.57 -1.71 -6.66
N LEU A 77 -21.30 -2.81 -6.86
CA LEU A 77 -20.73 -4.17 -6.77
C LEU A 77 -19.78 -4.50 -7.93
N ASP A 78 -19.91 -3.78 -9.04
CA ASP A 78 -19.06 -3.86 -10.22
C ASP A 78 -17.92 -2.82 -10.21
N ALA A 79 -17.78 -2.06 -9.12
CA ALA A 79 -16.68 -1.13 -8.96
C ALA A 79 -15.34 -1.88 -8.95
N SER A 80 -14.38 -1.37 -9.71
CA SER A 80 -13.01 -1.88 -9.67
C SER A 80 -12.31 -1.46 -8.37
N VAL A 81 -11.65 -2.42 -7.70
CA VAL A 81 -10.93 -2.21 -6.45
C VAL A 81 -9.45 -2.51 -6.66
N LEU A 82 -8.58 -1.64 -6.14
CA LEU A 82 -7.13 -1.84 -6.09
C LEU A 82 -6.68 -1.82 -4.62
N ASP A 83 -6.07 -2.91 -4.17
CA ASP A 83 -5.46 -3.01 -2.84
C ASP A 83 -3.93 -2.92 -2.98
N ILE A 84 -3.33 -1.89 -2.37
CA ILE A 84 -1.90 -1.62 -2.47
C ILE A 84 -1.20 -2.17 -1.22
N GLY A 85 -0.26 -3.09 -1.43
CA GLY A 85 0.37 -3.80 -0.31
C GLY A 85 -0.55 -4.87 0.27
N THR A 86 -1.30 -5.57 -0.59
CA THR A 86 -2.33 -6.55 -0.20
C THR A 86 -1.80 -7.77 0.58
N GLY A 87 -0.48 -7.99 0.59
CA GLY A 87 0.14 -9.14 1.26
C GLY A 87 -0.43 -10.45 0.72
N ASN A 88 -0.96 -11.28 1.62
CA ASN A 88 -1.63 -12.55 1.28
C ASN A 88 -3.02 -12.38 0.61
N GLY A 89 -3.51 -11.16 0.45
CA GLY A 89 -4.76 -10.88 -0.27
C GLY A 89 -6.04 -11.04 0.55
N VAL A 90 -5.95 -11.24 1.87
CA VAL A 90 -7.11 -11.55 2.73
C VAL A 90 -8.23 -10.51 2.62
N PHE A 91 -7.90 -9.23 2.42
CA PHE A 91 -8.90 -8.17 2.26
C PHE A 91 -9.73 -8.35 0.99
N LEU A 92 -9.09 -8.69 -0.13
CA LEU A 92 -9.79 -8.92 -1.39
C LEU A 92 -10.65 -10.20 -1.33
N VAL A 93 -10.14 -11.24 -0.66
CA VAL A 93 -10.90 -12.47 -0.40
C VAL A 93 -12.14 -12.15 0.44
N GLU A 94 -11.98 -11.37 1.51
CA GLU A 94 -13.09 -10.98 2.37
C GLU A 94 -14.14 -10.11 1.64
N LEU A 95 -13.70 -9.22 0.76
CA LEU A 95 -14.61 -8.45 -0.09
C LEU A 95 -15.45 -9.36 -1.02
N ASP A 96 -14.83 -10.31 -1.70
CA ASP A 96 -15.58 -11.24 -2.57
C ASP A 96 -16.53 -12.15 -1.75
N LEU A 97 -16.05 -12.66 -0.61
CA LEU A 97 -16.82 -13.60 0.20
C LEU A 97 -17.96 -12.93 0.97
N ASN A 98 -17.74 -11.77 1.58
CA ASN A 98 -18.70 -11.17 2.50
C ASN A 98 -19.41 -9.93 1.95
N PHE A 99 -18.72 -9.08 1.18
CA PHE A 99 -19.36 -7.91 0.57
C PHE A 99 -20.24 -8.31 -0.61
N LEU A 100 -19.72 -9.07 -1.58
CA LEU A 100 -20.52 -9.45 -2.76
C LEU A 100 -21.64 -10.46 -2.42
N LYS A 101 -21.46 -11.35 -1.44
CA LYS A 101 -22.54 -12.26 -1.01
C LYS A 101 -23.62 -11.54 -0.21
N SER A 102 -23.27 -10.60 0.68
CA SER A 102 -24.27 -9.84 1.44
C SER A 102 -25.10 -8.91 0.55
N CYS A 103 -24.58 -8.48 -0.60
CA CYS A 103 -25.26 -7.58 -1.52
C CYS A 103 -25.95 -8.28 -2.71
N ARG A 104 -25.68 -9.57 -2.95
CA ARG A 104 -26.45 -10.37 -3.91
C ARG A 104 -27.85 -10.64 -3.36
N HIS A 105 -28.86 -10.04 -3.99
CA HIS A 105 -30.25 -10.42 -3.75
C HIS A 105 -30.46 -11.90 -4.14
N PRO A 106 -31.28 -12.67 -3.39
CA PRO A 106 -31.56 -14.09 -3.68
C PRO A 106 -32.21 -14.37 -5.05
N SER A 107 -32.51 -13.34 -5.85
CA SER A 107 -33.06 -13.49 -7.20
C SER A 107 -32.02 -13.91 -8.26
N SER A 108 -30.72 -13.88 -7.98
CA SER A 108 -29.68 -14.18 -8.97
C SER A 108 -29.19 -15.65 -8.98
N LEU A 109 -29.81 -16.54 -8.20
CA LEU A 109 -29.47 -17.97 -8.15
C LEU A 109 -30.26 -18.85 -9.13
N LEU A 110 -31.01 -18.27 -10.07
CA LEU A 110 -31.87 -19.01 -11.02
C LEU A 110 -31.28 -19.18 -12.44
N GLU A 111 -29.99 -18.90 -12.68
CA GLU A 111 -29.37 -19.07 -14.02
C GLU A 111 -28.04 -19.85 -13.98
N ALA A 112 -27.99 -20.97 -13.26
CA ALA A 112 -26.86 -21.91 -13.37
C ALA A 112 -27.29 -23.39 -13.45
N ASP A 113 -28.53 -23.66 -13.85
CA ASP A 113 -29.00 -25.02 -14.15
C ASP A 113 -29.70 -25.04 -15.52
N LEU A 114 -28.92 -24.91 -16.59
CA LEU A 114 -29.28 -25.50 -17.89
C LEU A 114 -28.04 -25.61 -18.78
N GLU A 115 -27.32 -26.74 -18.68
CA GLU A 115 -26.83 -27.50 -19.83
C GLU A 115 -26.18 -28.81 -19.34
N THR A 116 -27.00 -29.83 -19.16
CA THR A 116 -26.61 -31.21 -19.45
C THR A 116 -27.77 -31.82 -20.20
N VAL A 117 -27.67 -31.75 -21.53
CA VAL A 117 -28.43 -32.59 -22.46
C VAL A 117 -27.87 -34.02 -22.36
#